data_AF-A0A2E0UQK0-F1
#
_entry.id   AF-A0A2E0UQK0-F1
#
_cell.length_a   1.000
_cell.length_b   1.000
_cell.length_c   1.000
_cell.angle_alpha   90.00
_cell.angle_beta   90.00
_cell.angle_gamma   90.00
#
_symmetry.space_group_name_H-M   'P 1'
#
loop_
_entity.id
_entity.type
_entity.pdbx_description
1 polymer ?
#
loop_
_entity_poly.entity_id
_entity_poly.type
_entity_poly.pdbx_seq_one_letter_code
_entity_poly.pdbx_strand_id
1 'polypeptide(L)'
;MTLTPDSKQKTGAAGLAHLSILIPGIGFVVPLLLWLRHRKDTPYVRFQILQAFVFQMMQVLFWQVLLLLQAIILILLQVINVNLHPHLSTQQALLLKALTVSGAIFLGLNLVYIGIAVWGAVMVFMGKEWSYPWIGKRIQKSLIVDGQVNPHFETRLVAAMNHFALFYGISGLFVPFLTWILRGKERQYLTYHALQALVIQAFTMVLYHALLLLQAVVAIPLMMVVISMINQSGTMIQSKILVFGSLITSGFLLTFTFLVIPVFAVFVTIAVIRILKNKPYDYPIIGKKIKKQMKLALVSPVEPA
;
A
#
# COMPACT_ATOMS: atom_id res chain seq x y z
N MET A 1 -27.59 9.12 -13.17
CA MET A 1 -26.91 9.62 -14.39
C MET A 1 -26.00 8.52 -14.90
N THR A 2 -26.21 8.11 -16.15
CA THR A 2 -25.40 7.11 -16.84
C THR A 2 -24.17 7.79 -17.45
N LEU A 3 -23.00 7.18 -17.28
CA LEU A 3 -21.75 7.63 -17.89
C LEU A 3 -21.56 6.82 -19.17
N THR A 4 -21.85 7.43 -20.32
CA THR A 4 -21.69 6.75 -21.61
C THR A 4 -20.26 6.92 -22.16
N PRO A 5 -19.71 5.88 -22.82
CA PRO A 5 -18.45 6.01 -23.55
C PRO A 5 -18.64 6.85 -24.81
N ASP A 6 -17.64 7.67 -25.11
CA ASP A 6 -17.66 8.64 -26.22
C ASP A 6 -16.88 8.15 -27.46
N SER A 7 -15.91 7.24 -27.30
CA SER A 7 -15.20 6.59 -28.42
C SER A 7 -14.48 5.29 -28.01
N LYS A 8 -14.19 4.40 -28.98
CA LYS A 8 -13.44 3.14 -28.77
C LYS A 8 -12.01 3.36 -28.24
N GLN A 9 -11.34 4.45 -28.66
CA GLN A 9 -9.99 4.75 -28.18
C GLN A 9 -10.01 5.11 -26.69
N LYS A 10 -11.01 5.87 -26.27
CA LYS A 10 -11.22 6.29 -24.87
C LYS A 10 -11.57 5.10 -23.96
N THR A 11 -12.32 4.11 -24.44
CA THR A 11 -12.55 2.86 -23.71
C THR A 11 -11.30 2.01 -23.59
N GLY A 12 -10.41 2.06 -24.59
CA GLY A 12 -9.10 1.38 -24.56
C GLY A 12 -8.23 1.79 -23.37
N ALA A 13 -8.03 3.10 -23.17
CA ALA A 13 -7.27 3.63 -22.04
C ALA A 13 -7.89 3.24 -20.70
N ALA A 14 -9.21 3.39 -20.57
CA ALA A 14 -9.93 3.01 -19.36
C ALA A 14 -9.80 1.50 -19.05
N GLY A 15 -9.90 0.63 -20.05
CA GLY A 15 -9.71 -0.82 -19.87
C GLY A 15 -8.28 -1.19 -19.48
N LEU A 16 -7.27 -0.54 -20.06
CA LEU A 16 -5.86 -0.73 -19.70
C LEU A 16 -5.56 -0.33 -18.24
N ALA A 17 -6.22 0.72 -17.74
CA ALA A 17 -6.12 1.10 -16.34
C ALA A 17 -6.54 -0.06 -15.42
N HIS A 18 -7.61 -0.80 -15.76
CA HIS A 18 -8.04 -1.98 -15.00
C HIS A 18 -7.10 -3.17 -15.18
N LEU A 19 -6.63 -3.46 -16.40
CA LEU A 19 -5.69 -4.58 -16.65
C LEU A 19 -4.36 -4.41 -15.93
N SER A 20 -3.94 -3.19 -15.64
CA SER A 20 -2.70 -2.95 -14.90
C SER A 20 -2.66 -3.55 -13.49
N ILE A 21 -3.83 -3.91 -12.92
CA ILE A 21 -3.94 -4.63 -11.64
C ILE A 21 -3.30 -6.03 -11.70
N LEU A 22 -3.15 -6.58 -12.91
CA LEU A 22 -2.43 -7.84 -13.15
C LEU A 22 -0.93 -7.77 -12.86
N ILE A 23 -0.37 -6.57 -12.65
CA ILE A 23 1.03 -6.36 -12.32
C ILE A 23 1.09 -5.86 -10.86
N PRO A 24 1.18 -6.77 -9.87
CA PRO A 24 1.18 -6.39 -8.46
C PRO A 24 2.34 -5.46 -8.13
N GLY A 25 2.10 -4.54 -7.21
CA GLY A 25 3.14 -3.67 -6.67
C GLY A 25 3.54 -2.47 -7.52
N ILE A 26 3.50 -2.53 -8.86
CA ILE A 26 3.86 -1.39 -9.73
C ILE A 26 2.78 -0.99 -10.73
N GLY A 27 1.78 -1.84 -10.99
CA GLY A 27 0.80 -1.57 -12.04
C GLY A 27 0.01 -0.26 -11.85
N PHE A 28 -0.08 0.29 -10.63
CA PHE A 28 -0.75 1.58 -10.36
C PHE A 28 -0.09 2.76 -11.08
N VAL A 29 1.12 2.59 -11.60
CA VAL A 29 1.79 3.56 -12.47
C VAL A 29 0.98 3.79 -13.74
N VAL A 30 0.40 2.73 -14.31
CA VAL A 30 -0.39 2.81 -15.56
C VAL A 30 -1.62 3.71 -15.40
N PRO A 31 -2.54 3.49 -14.43
CA PRO A 31 -3.70 4.37 -14.28
C PRO A 31 -3.30 5.79 -13.85
N LEU A 32 -2.17 5.99 -13.15
CA LEU A 32 -1.65 7.33 -12.88
C LEU A 32 -1.21 8.06 -14.16
N LEU A 33 -0.43 7.41 -15.03
CA LEU A 33 0.01 7.99 -16.30
C LEU A 33 -1.17 8.25 -17.24
N LEU A 34 -2.11 7.31 -17.30
CA LEU A 34 -3.35 7.47 -18.07
C LEU A 34 -4.19 8.62 -17.51
N TRP A 35 -4.28 8.77 -16.19
CA TRP A 35 -4.98 9.91 -15.58
C TRP A 35 -4.31 11.23 -15.97
N LEU A 36 -2.98 11.33 -15.87
CA LEU A 36 -2.22 12.52 -16.27
C LEU A 36 -2.49 12.89 -17.74
N ARG A 37 -2.57 11.90 -18.63
CA ARG A 37 -2.84 12.10 -20.06
C ARG A 37 -4.29 12.45 -20.36
N HIS A 38 -5.24 11.81 -19.69
CA HIS A 38 -6.67 11.84 -20.01
C HIS A 38 -7.51 12.66 -19.00
N ARG A 39 -6.89 13.46 -18.12
CA ARG A 39 -7.61 14.33 -17.15
C ARG A 39 -8.53 15.38 -17.77
N LYS A 40 -8.37 15.70 -19.06
CA LYS A 40 -9.23 16.64 -19.82
C LYS A 40 -10.28 15.91 -20.66
N ASP A 41 -10.31 14.57 -20.63
CA ASP A 41 -11.27 13.77 -21.39
C ASP A 41 -12.63 13.70 -20.68
N THR A 42 -13.51 12.83 -21.18
CA THR A 42 -14.88 12.71 -20.71
C THR A 42 -14.98 12.24 -19.25
N PRO A 43 -16.07 12.58 -18.54
CA PRO A 43 -16.31 12.13 -17.17
C PRO A 43 -16.19 10.60 -17.00
N TYR A 44 -16.65 9.83 -17.99
CA TYR A 44 -16.55 8.36 -18.00
C TYR A 44 -15.09 7.88 -17.91
N VAL A 45 -14.21 8.36 -18.79
CA VAL A 45 -12.81 7.91 -18.85
C VAL A 45 -12.08 8.24 -17.54
N ARG A 46 -12.28 9.47 -17.05
CA ARG A 46 -11.67 9.92 -15.78
C ARG A 46 -12.15 9.07 -14.61
N PHE A 47 -13.44 8.77 -14.54
CA PHE A 47 -14.00 7.89 -13.53
C PHE A 47 -13.37 6.49 -13.57
N GLN A 48 -13.33 5.85 -14.73
CA GLN A 48 -12.79 4.48 -14.89
C GLN A 48 -11.30 4.41 -14.49
N ILE A 49 -10.49 5.36 -14.94
CA ILE A 49 -9.07 5.42 -14.60
C ILE A 49 -8.87 5.64 -13.09
N LEU A 50 -9.60 6.60 -12.48
CA LEU A 50 -9.45 6.90 -11.06
C LEU A 50 -9.94 5.76 -10.16
N GLN A 51 -11.02 5.06 -10.52
CA GLN A 51 -11.45 3.92 -9.73
C GLN A 51 -10.50 2.74 -9.85
N ALA A 52 -9.90 2.49 -11.03
CA ALA A 52 -8.88 1.47 -11.22
C ALA A 52 -7.64 1.80 -10.39
N PHE A 53 -7.21 3.08 -10.41
CA PHE A 53 -6.11 3.56 -9.59
C PHE A 53 -6.37 3.29 -8.10
N VAL A 54 -7.50 3.73 -7.56
CA VAL A 54 -7.83 3.54 -6.14
C VAL A 54 -7.97 2.06 -5.80
N PHE A 55 -8.65 1.28 -6.65
CA PHE A 55 -8.82 -0.16 -6.42
C PHE A 55 -7.44 -0.82 -6.33
N GLN A 56 -6.55 -0.56 -7.29
CA GLN A 56 -5.20 -1.09 -7.28
C GLN A 56 -4.41 -0.67 -6.04
N MET A 57 -4.52 0.59 -5.61
CA MET A 57 -3.90 1.04 -4.37
C MET A 57 -4.48 0.32 -3.14
N MET A 58 -5.74 -0.10 -3.14
CA MET A 58 -6.29 -0.89 -2.02
C MET A 58 -5.77 -2.33 -1.96
N GLN A 59 -5.08 -2.82 -2.99
CA GLN A 59 -4.55 -4.20 -3.03
C GLN A 59 -3.64 -4.50 -1.84
N VAL A 60 -2.82 -3.54 -1.42
CA VAL A 60 -1.93 -3.73 -0.26
C VAL A 60 -2.70 -3.91 1.06
N LEU A 61 -3.80 -3.18 1.27
CA LEU A 61 -4.64 -3.37 2.45
C LEU A 61 -5.37 -4.70 2.40
N PHE A 62 -5.84 -5.09 1.22
CA PHE A 62 -6.44 -6.40 1.00
C PHE A 62 -5.45 -7.51 1.41
N TRP A 63 -4.19 -7.45 0.95
CA TRP A 63 -3.16 -8.40 1.35
C TRP A 63 -2.86 -8.38 2.84
N GLN A 64 -2.75 -7.20 3.45
CA GLN A 64 -2.52 -7.09 4.90
C GLN A 64 -3.65 -7.75 5.71
N VAL A 65 -4.90 -7.55 5.33
CA VAL A 65 -6.05 -8.19 5.97
C VAL A 65 -6.00 -9.71 5.80
N LEU A 66 -5.71 -10.20 4.59
CA LEU A 66 -5.60 -11.64 4.34
C LEU A 66 -4.46 -12.28 5.14
N LEU A 67 -3.29 -11.65 5.19
CA LEU A 67 -2.14 -12.13 5.96
C LEU A 67 -2.44 -12.14 7.47
N LEU A 68 -3.13 -11.11 7.97
CA LEU A 68 -3.56 -11.07 9.37
C LEU A 68 -4.54 -12.21 9.71
N LEU A 69 -5.55 -12.43 8.87
CA LEU A 69 -6.50 -13.53 9.05
C LEU A 69 -5.79 -14.88 8.99
N GLN A 70 -4.86 -15.07 8.05
CA GLN A 70 -4.06 -16.28 7.95
C GLN A 70 -3.22 -16.51 9.21
N ALA A 71 -2.54 -15.48 9.73
CA ALA A 71 -1.76 -15.56 10.95
C ALA A 71 -2.62 -15.97 12.15
N ILE A 72 -3.80 -15.36 12.32
CA ILE A 72 -4.75 -15.70 13.38
C ILE A 72 -5.18 -17.17 13.27
N ILE A 73 -5.56 -17.63 12.07
CA ILE A 73 -5.96 -19.03 11.85
C ILE A 73 -4.83 -20.00 12.19
N LEU A 74 -3.61 -19.71 11.72
CA LEU A 74 -2.44 -20.57 11.98
C LEU A 74 -2.09 -20.63 13.47
N ILE A 75 -2.16 -19.50 14.19
CA ILE A 75 -1.94 -19.47 15.63
C ILE A 75 -3.00 -20.31 16.35
N LEU A 76 -4.29 -20.14 16.01
CA LEU A 76 -5.37 -20.92 16.61
C LEU A 76 -5.21 -22.42 16.34
N LEU A 77 -4.89 -22.80 15.11
CA LEU A 77 -4.64 -24.20 14.75
C LEU A 77 -3.42 -24.76 15.49
N GLN A 78 -2.35 -23.98 15.65
CA GLN A 78 -1.17 -24.41 16.40
C GLN A 78 -1.46 -24.59 17.89
N VAL A 79 -2.24 -23.69 18.49
CA VAL A 79 -2.70 -23.83 19.88
C VAL A 79 -3.52 -25.10 20.04
N ILE A 80 -4.49 -25.36 19.16
CA ILE A 80 -5.30 -26.60 19.19
C ILE A 80 -4.41 -27.84 19.03
N ASN A 81 -3.50 -27.82 18.06
CA ASN A 81 -2.62 -28.94 17.74
C ASN A 81 -1.70 -29.33 18.90
N VAL A 82 -1.09 -28.36 19.57
CA VAL A 82 -0.22 -28.60 20.74
C VAL A 82 -0.99 -29.25 21.90
N ASN A 83 -2.27 -28.89 22.07
CA ASN A 83 -3.11 -29.45 23.13
C ASN A 83 -3.67 -30.85 22.80
N LEU A 84 -3.90 -31.17 21.52
CA LEU A 84 -4.47 -32.45 21.09
C LEU A 84 -3.43 -33.53 20.77
N HIS A 85 -2.23 -33.13 20.35
CA HIS A 85 -1.22 -34.06 19.85
C HIS A 85 0.14 -33.80 20.53
N PRO A 86 0.53 -34.58 21.55
CA PRO A 86 1.80 -34.36 22.26
C PRO A 86 3.02 -34.76 21.43
N HIS A 87 2.85 -35.58 20.38
CA HIS A 87 3.94 -36.05 19.53
C HIS A 87 4.32 -35.00 18.48
N LEU A 88 5.59 -34.60 18.48
CA LEU A 88 6.15 -33.56 17.60
C LEU A 88 5.95 -33.87 16.10
N SER A 89 6.08 -35.13 15.69
CA SER A 89 5.89 -35.53 14.28
C SER A 89 4.47 -35.28 13.78
N THR A 90 3.46 -35.57 14.60
CA THR A 90 2.05 -35.28 14.31
C THR A 90 1.81 -33.77 14.25
N GLN A 91 2.39 -33.01 15.17
CA GLN A 91 2.27 -31.55 15.19
C GLN A 91 2.81 -30.92 13.89
N GLN A 92 3.99 -31.36 13.45
CA GLN A 92 4.61 -30.90 12.20
C GLN A 92 3.76 -31.23 10.97
N ALA A 93 3.25 -32.46 10.88
CA ALA A 93 2.40 -32.88 9.77
C ALA A 93 1.10 -32.05 9.67
N LEU A 94 0.46 -31.76 10.81
CA LEU A 94 -0.75 -30.94 10.86
C LEU A 94 -0.47 -29.47 10.54
N LEU A 95 0.65 -28.91 11.02
CA LEU A 95 1.07 -27.56 10.66
C LEU A 95 1.29 -27.42 9.16
N LEU A 96 1.98 -28.39 8.53
CA LEU A 96 2.21 -28.37 7.09
C LEU A 96 0.89 -28.44 6.31
N LYS A 97 -0.05 -29.29 6.72
CA LYS A 97 -1.39 -29.35 6.11
C LYS A 97 -2.14 -28.02 6.26
N ALA A 98 -2.09 -27.40 7.44
CA ALA A 98 -2.72 -26.11 7.70
C ALA A 98 -2.11 -24.99 6.83
N LEU A 99 -0.79 -24.98 6.66
CA LEU A 99 -0.10 -24.06 5.77
C LEU A 99 -0.53 -24.26 4.31
N THR A 100 -0.61 -25.50 3.83
CA THR A 100 -1.07 -25.80 2.47
C THR A 100 -2.50 -25.34 2.23
N VAL A 101 -3.44 -25.66 3.14
CA VAL A 101 -4.85 -25.26 3.00
C VAL A 101 -5.01 -23.75 3.08
N SER A 102 -4.38 -23.09 4.06
CA SER A 102 -4.44 -21.63 4.18
C SER A 102 -3.79 -20.92 3.00
N GLY A 103 -2.70 -21.45 2.46
CA GLY A 103 -2.05 -20.95 1.24
C GLY A 103 -2.96 -21.06 0.01
N ALA A 104 -3.68 -22.18 -0.14
CA ALA A 104 -4.66 -22.34 -1.21
C ALA A 104 -5.82 -21.34 -1.11
N ILE A 105 -6.34 -21.10 0.11
CA ILE A 105 -7.37 -20.08 0.36
C ILE A 105 -6.84 -18.67 0.01
N PHE A 106 -5.64 -18.34 0.48
CA PHE A 106 -5.00 -17.06 0.19
C PHE A 106 -4.85 -16.84 -1.32
N LEU A 107 -4.37 -17.85 -2.06
CA LEU A 107 -4.26 -17.80 -3.52
C LEU A 107 -5.64 -17.64 -4.18
N GLY A 108 -6.64 -18.42 -3.76
CA GLY A 108 -8.00 -18.33 -4.29
C GLY A 108 -8.62 -16.94 -4.14
N LEU A 109 -8.49 -16.32 -2.96
CA LEU A 109 -8.97 -14.96 -2.71
C LEU A 109 -8.22 -13.90 -3.55
N ASN A 110 -6.93 -14.10 -3.78
CA ASN A 110 -6.14 -13.26 -4.69
C ASN A 110 -6.62 -13.38 -6.14
N LEU A 111 -6.90 -14.59 -6.61
CA LEU A 111 -7.47 -14.82 -7.93
C LEU A 111 -8.84 -14.18 -8.09
N VAL A 112 -9.69 -14.19 -7.05
CA VAL A 112 -10.97 -13.47 -7.05
C VAL A 112 -10.74 -11.95 -7.17
N TYR A 113 -9.82 -11.39 -6.38
CA TYR A 113 -9.49 -9.97 -6.43
C TYR A 113 -9.03 -9.53 -7.85
N ILE A 114 -8.13 -10.30 -8.45
CA ILE A 114 -7.66 -10.10 -9.83
C ILE A 114 -8.79 -10.30 -10.83
N GLY A 115 -9.62 -11.34 -10.67
CA GLY A 115 -10.75 -11.65 -11.53
C GLY A 115 -11.75 -10.50 -11.61
N ILE A 116 -12.02 -9.81 -10.49
CA ILE A 116 -12.88 -8.61 -10.45
C ILE A 116 -12.28 -7.49 -11.32
N ALA A 117 -10.95 -7.31 -11.31
CA ALA A 117 -10.29 -6.30 -12.13
C ALA A 117 -10.31 -6.66 -13.63
N VAL A 118 -10.05 -7.92 -13.98
CA VAL A 118 -10.14 -8.41 -15.36
C VAL A 118 -11.57 -8.26 -15.90
N TRP A 119 -12.57 -8.63 -15.10
CA TRP A 119 -13.97 -8.45 -15.46
C TRP A 119 -14.31 -6.97 -15.69
N GLY A 120 -13.80 -6.09 -14.82
CA GLY A 120 -13.92 -4.65 -15.01
C GLY A 120 -13.32 -4.16 -16.33
N ALA A 121 -12.11 -4.63 -16.67
CA ALA A 121 -11.48 -4.31 -17.95
C ALA A 121 -12.33 -4.77 -19.14
N VAL A 122 -12.82 -6.01 -19.12
CA VAL A 122 -13.70 -6.57 -20.18
C VAL A 122 -14.94 -5.72 -20.36
N MET A 123 -15.64 -5.38 -19.27
CA MET A 123 -16.84 -4.55 -19.31
C MET A 123 -16.56 -3.17 -19.92
N VAL A 124 -15.45 -2.54 -19.54
CA VAL A 124 -15.03 -1.23 -20.08
C VAL A 124 -14.65 -1.32 -21.56
N PHE A 125 -13.93 -2.36 -21.99
CA PHE A 125 -13.62 -2.57 -23.41
C PHE A 125 -14.87 -2.78 -24.27
N MET A 126 -15.91 -3.42 -23.72
CA MET A 126 -17.22 -3.56 -24.37
C MET A 126 -18.04 -2.26 -24.36
N GLY A 127 -17.53 -1.17 -23.79
CA GLY A 127 -18.25 0.09 -23.65
C GLY A 127 -19.38 0.05 -22.63
N LYS A 128 -19.38 -0.92 -21.72
CA LYS A 128 -20.38 -1.00 -20.64
C LYS A 128 -19.94 -0.16 -19.44
N GLU A 129 -20.92 0.27 -18.66
CA GLU A 129 -20.64 0.87 -17.37
C GLU A 129 -20.09 -0.18 -16.41
N TRP A 130 -18.97 0.13 -15.76
CA TRP A 130 -18.39 -0.69 -14.71
C TRP A 130 -18.08 0.16 -13.49
N SER A 131 -18.32 -0.41 -12.32
CA SER A 131 -17.94 0.17 -11.04
C SER A 131 -17.49 -0.94 -10.10
N TYR A 132 -16.31 -0.80 -9.50
CA TYR A 132 -15.90 -1.68 -8.42
C TYR A 132 -16.92 -1.65 -7.26
N PRO A 133 -17.23 -2.80 -6.65
CA PRO A 133 -18.07 -2.84 -5.45
C PRO A 133 -17.52 -1.89 -4.37
N TRP A 134 -18.43 -1.15 -3.72
CA TRP A 134 -18.18 -0.17 -2.64
C TRP A 134 -17.36 1.08 -3.00
N ILE A 135 -16.23 0.94 -3.70
CA ILE A 135 -15.31 2.04 -4.02
C ILE A 135 -15.82 2.85 -5.21
N GLY A 136 -16.21 2.19 -6.30
CA GLY A 136 -16.57 2.88 -7.54
C GLY A 136 -17.77 3.81 -7.34
N LYS A 137 -18.83 3.35 -6.67
CA LYS A 137 -20.01 4.19 -6.35
C LYS A 137 -19.66 5.43 -5.52
N ARG A 138 -18.74 5.31 -4.55
CA ARG A 138 -18.30 6.43 -3.70
C ARG A 138 -17.47 7.44 -4.48
N ILE A 139 -16.57 6.94 -5.33
CA ILE A 139 -15.77 7.79 -6.24
C ILE A 139 -16.70 8.49 -7.22
N GLN A 140 -17.61 7.77 -7.88
CA GLN A 140 -18.56 8.33 -8.84
C GLN A 140 -19.38 9.47 -8.23
N LYS A 141 -19.97 9.23 -7.05
CA LYS A 141 -20.77 10.24 -6.31
C LYS A 141 -19.98 11.50 -5.96
N SER A 142 -18.69 11.36 -5.66
CA SER A 142 -17.85 12.49 -5.23
C SER A 142 -17.17 13.19 -6.40
N LEU A 143 -16.92 12.45 -7.48
CA LEU A 143 -16.28 12.92 -8.70
C LEU A 143 -17.27 13.61 -9.63
N ILE A 144 -18.53 13.18 -9.66
CA ILE A 144 -19.55 13.71 -10.56
C ILE A 144 -20.63 14.38 -9.72
N VAL A 145 -20.69 15.71 -9.84
CA VAL A 145 -21.64 16.56 -9.13
C VAL A 145 -22.41 17.34 -10.19
N ASP A 146 -23.74 17.23 -10.18
CA ASP A 146 -24.64 17.85 -11.18
C ASP A 146 -24.24 17.55 -12.64
N GLY A 147 -23.73 16.33 -12.86
CA GLY A 147 -23.29 15.84 -14.16
C GLY A 147 -21.96 16.40 -14.67
N GLN A 148 -21.30 17.25 -13.89
CA GLN A 148 -19.97 17.78 -14.19
C GLN A 148 -18.92 17.08 -13.32
N VAL A 149 -17.69 16.99 -13.84
CA VAL A 149 -16.59 16.46 -13.03
C VAL A 149 -16.15 17.51 -12.03
N ASN A 150 -16.09 17.13 -10.75
CA ASN A 150 -15.53 17.92 -9.67
C ASN A 150 -13.98 17.85 -9.70
N PRO A 151 -13.28 18.88 -10.22
CA PRO A 151 -11.82 18.85 -10.36
C PRO A 151 -11.11 18.91 -9.00
N HIS A 152 -11.77 19.44 -7.96
CA HIS A 152 -11.21 19.48 -6.62
C HIS A 152 -11.19 18.08 -6.00
N PHE A 153 -12.28 17.31 -6.10
CA PHE A 153 -12.29 15.93 -5.60
C PHE A 153 -11.25 15.07 -6.31
N GLU A 154 -11.17 15.15 -7.64
CA GLU A 154 -10.13 14.45 -8.42
C GLU A 154 -8.72 14.78 -7.93
N THR A 155 -8.43 16.07 -7.74
CA THR A 155 -7.12 16.52 -7.25
C THR A 155 -6.84 15.98 -5.84
N ARG A 156 -7.83 15.99 -4.95
CA ARG A 156 -7.67 15.45 -3.59
C ARG A 156 -7.50 13.94 -3.59
N LEU A 157 -8.17 13.24 -4.49
CA LEU A 157 -8.04 11.78 -4.61
C LEU A 157 -6.61 11.41 -4.98
N VAL A 158 -6.03 12.02 -6.01
CA VAL A 158 -4.64 11.76 -6.40
C VAL A 158 -3.65 12.21 -5.33
N ALA A 159 -3.91 13.34 -4.65
CA ALA A 159 -3.09 13.79 -3.52
C ALA A 159 -3.10 12.77 -2.39
N ALA A 160 -4.27 12.22 -2.07
CA ALA A 160 -4.40 11.17 -1.07
C ALA A 160 -3.64 9.90 -1.51
N MET A 161 -3.72 9.52 -2.79
CA MET A 161 -2.99 8.35 -3.31
C MET A 161 -1.47 8.53 -3.28
N ASN A 162 -0.93 9.75 -3.41
CA ASN A 162 0.49 10.01 -3.17
C ASN A 162 0.93 9.57 -1.78
N HIS A 163 0.17 9.90 -0.73
CA HIS A 163 0.48 9.48 0.62
C HIS A 163 0.21 7.98 0.82
N PHE A 164 -0.90 7.48 0.27
CA PHE A 164 -1.27 6.08 0.37
C PHE A 164 -0.21 5.14 -0.22
N ALA A 165 0.52 5.59 -1.26
CA ALA A 165 1.58 4.83 -1.89
C ALA A 165 2.71 4.40 -0.95
N LEU A 166 2.85 5.02 0.22
CA LEU A 166 3.82 4.59 1.24
C LEU A 166 3.66 3.12 1.63
N PHE A 167 2.44 2.57 1.58
CA PHE A 167 2.19 1.16 1.87
C PHE A 167 2.88 0.19 0.89
N TYR A 168 3.31 0.65 -0.29
CA TYR A 168 3.95 -0.16 -1.32
C TYR A 168 5.49 -0.17 -1.25
N GLY A 169 6.10 0.40 -0.20
CA GLY A 169 7.56 0.41 -0.06
C GLY A 169 8.26 1.14 -1.22
N ILE A 170 9.21 0.51 -1.91
CA ILE A 170 10.00 1.15 -2.98
C ILE A 170 9.13 1.50 -4.19
N SER A 171 8.28 0.59 -4.65
CA SER A 171 7.47 0.86 -5.85
C SER A 171 6.49 2.01 -5.62
N GLY A 172 6.04 2.18 -4.37
CA GLY A 172 5.17 3.29 -4.01
C GLY A 172 5.75 4.68 -4.33
N LEU A 173 7.09 4.84 -4.39
CA LEU A 173 7.72 6.13 -4.71
C LEU A 173 7.32 6.65 -6.09
N PHE A 174 7.01 5.76 -7.03
CA PHE A 174 6.63 6.15 -8.38
C PHE A 174 5.39 7.04 -8.38
N VAL A 175 4.44 6.86 -7.46
CA VAL A 175 3.21 7.67 -7.41
C VAL A 175 3.50 9.14 -7.13
N PRO A 176 4.09 9.53 -5.96
CA PRO A 176 4.43 10.91 -5.71
C PRO A 176 5.50 11.45 -6.67
N PHE A 177 6.47 10.63 -7.09
CA PHE A 177 7.52 11.08 -8.02
C PHE A 177 6.94 11.48 -9.39
N LEU A 178 6.15 10.60 -10.02
CA LEU A 178 5.52 10.89 -11.31
C LEU A 178 4.50 12.02 -11.19
N THR A 179 3.74 12.07 -10.09
CA THR A 179 2.82 13.20 -9.83
C THR A 179 3.56 14.52 -9.68
N TRP A 180 4.75 14.53 -9.09
CA TRP A 180 5.56 15.74 -8.96
C TRP A 180 6.12 16.20 -10.31
N ILE A 181 6.68 15.29 -11.11
CA ILE A 181 7.35 15.64 -12.38
C ILE A 181 6.36 15.97 -13.50
N LEU A 182 5.28 15.18 -13.65
CA LEU A 182 4.44 15.22 -14.84
C LEU A 182 3.22 16.15 -14.75
N ARG A 183 2.93 16.70 -13.57
CA ARG A 183 1.70 17.50 -13.35
C ARG A 183 1.80 18.93 -13.89
N GLY A 184 3.00 19.40 -14.25
CA GLY A 184 3.25 20.77 -14.69
C GLY A 184 3.11 21.81 -13.57
N LYS A 185 3.40 23.08 -13.86
CA LYS A 185 3.34 24.20 -12.89
C LYS A 185 1.92 24.57 -12.44
N GLU A 186 0.91 24.12 -13.17
CA GLU A 186 -0.48 24.62 -13.12
C GLU A 186 -1.21 24.39 -11.82
N ARG A 187 -0.66 23.61 -10.90
CA ARG A 187 -1.31 23.42 -9.62
C ARG A 187 -0.23 23.23 -8.56
N GLN A 188 -0.30 23.98 -7.48
CA GLN A 188 0.68 23.88 -6.39
C GLN A 188 0.31 22.78 -5.38
N TYR A 189 -0.98 22.46 -5.27
CA TYR A 189 -1.52 21.53 -4.27
C TYR A 189 -1.01 20.06 -4.33
N LEU A 190 -1.19 19.33 -5.45
CA LEU A 190 -0.54 18.01 -5.62
C LEU A 190 0.97 18.09 -5.57
N THR A 191 1.62 19.15 -6.07
CA THR A 191 3.08 19.28 -6.01
C THR A 191 3.53 19.27 -4.54
N TYR A 192 2.82 20.00 -3.70
CA TYR A 192 3.02 20.00 -2.25
C TYR A 192 2.83 18.61 -1.64
N HIS A 193 1.70 17.95 -1.89
CA HIS A 193 1.41 16.62 -1.33
C HIS A 193 2.33 15.52 -1.89
N ALA A 194 2.68 15.59 -3.16
CA ALA A 194 3.62 14.70 -3.81
C ALA A 194 5.01 14.82 -3.18
N LEU A 195 5.54 16.04 -3.03
CA LEU A 195 6.83 16.26 -2.36
C LEU A 195 6.82 15.80 -0.90
N GLN A 196 5.75 16.11 -0.16
CA GLN A 196 5.59 15.63 1.22
C GLN A 196 5.64 14.10 1.30
N ALA A 197 4.84 13.43 0.48
CA ALA A 197 4.79 11.97 0.44
C ALA A 197 6.13 11.37 -0.01
N LEU A 198 6.77 11.94 -1.03
CA LEU A 198 8.06 11.50 -1.55
C LEU A 198 9.16 11.56 -0.47
N VAL A 199 9.27 12.68 0.23
CA VAL A 199 10.27 12.87 1.30
C VAL A 199 10.02 11.94 2.48
N ILE A 200 8.76 11.82 2.93
CA ILE A 200 8.41 10.91 4.03
C ILE A 200 8.69 9.46 3.64
N GLN A 201 8.30 9.04 2.45
CA GLN A 201 8.50 7.67 2.00
C GLN A 201 9.98 7.34 1.83
N ALA A 202 10.77 8.22 1.21
CA ALA A 202 12.22 8.09 1.12
C ALA A 202 12.87 7.95 2.51
N PHE A 203 12.48 8.81 3.45
CA PHE A 203 12.95 8.74 4.83
C PHE A 203 12.58 7.43 5.52
N THR A 204 11.31 7.01 5.45
CA THR A 204 10.83 5.75 6.04
C THR A 204 11.57 4.55 5.48
N MET A 205 11.88 4.52 4.17
CA MET A 205 12.66 3.43 3.59
C MET A 205 14.11 3.44 4.03
N VAL A 206 14.78 4.59 4.06
CA VAL A 206 16.16 4.67 4.57
C VAL A 206 16.21 4.19 6.02
N LEU A 207 15.27 4.64 6.85
CA LEU A 207 15.16 4.19 8.24
C LEU A 207 14.92 2.68 8.34
N TYR A 208 13.98 2.14 7.56
CA TYR A 208 13.68 0.71 7.54
C TYR A 208 14.90 -0.13 7.16
N HIS A 209 15.61 0.23 6.09
CA HIS A 209 16.80 -0.50 5.65
C HIS A 209 17.98 -0.34 6.63
N ALA A 210 18.11 0.82 7.26
CA ALA A 210 19.10 1.02 8.32
C ALA A 210 18.83 0.11 9.53
N LEU A 211 17.57 -0.06 9.93
CA LEU A 211 17.17 -0.98 11.00
C LEU A 211 17.40 -2.44 10.61
N LEU A 212 17.10 -2.83 9.38
CA LEU A 212 17.42 -4.18 8.88
C LEU A 212 18.93 -4.45 8.84
N LEU A 213 19.73 -3.46 8.42
CA LEU A 213 21.18 -3.58 8.41
C LEU A 213 21.72 -3.72 9.84
N LEU A 214 21.24 -2.89 10.77
CA LEU A 214 21.59 -2.99 12.19
C LEU A 214 21.22 -4.36 12.76
N GLN A 215 20.03 -4.87 12.41
CA GLN A 215 19.60 -6.21 12.78
C GLN A 215 20.54 -7.28 12.23
N ALA A 216 20.94 -7.20 10.96
CA ALA A 216 21.88 -8.15 10.36
C ALA A 216 23.26 -8.11 11.04
N VAL A 217 23.78 -6.90 11.28
CA VAL A 217 25.07 -6.68 11.96
C VAL A 217 25.08 -7.26 13.37
N VAL A 218 23.95 -7.21 14.08
CA VAL A 218 23.81 -7.81 15.41
C VAL A 218 23.55 -9.31 15.34
N ALA A 219 22.65 -9.76 14.46
CA ALA A 219 22.20 -11.15 14.39
C ALA A 219 23.26 -12.11 13.84
N ILE A 220 24.10 -11.69 12.89
CA ILE A 220 25.10 -12.57 12.27
C ILE A 220 26.18 -13.01 13.28
N PRO A 221 26.90 -12.10 13.98
CA PRO A 221 27.87 -12.50 14.99
C PRO A 221 27.25 -13.37 16.07
N LEU A 222 26.03 -13.02 16.47
CA LEU A 222 25.28 -13.71 17.48
C LEU A 222 24.97 -15.15 17.08
N MET A 223 24.51 -15.35 15.84
CA MET A 223 24.28 -16.68 15.27
C MET A 223 25.58 -17.49 15.20
N MET A 224 26.72 -16.85 14.86
CA MET A 224 28.03 -17.51 14.87
C MET A 224 28.42 -17.99 16.27
N VAL A 225 28.16 -17.20 17.32
CA VAL A 225 28.41 -17.64 18.70
C VAL A 225 27.48 -18.79 19.08
N VAL A 226 26.19 -18.72 18.73
CA VAL A 226 25.23 -19.82 18.97
C VAL A 226 25.71 -21.11 18.31
N ILE A 227 26.13 -21.07 17.04
CA ILE A 227 26.66 -22.23 16.30
C ILE A 227 27.94 -22.76 16.96
N SER A 228 28.87 -21.88 17.33
CA SER A 228 30.12 -22.27 18.01
C SER A 228 29.83 -22.97 19.34
N MET A 229 28.85 -22.49 20.10
CA MET A 229 28.42 -23.07 21.38
C MET A 229 27.74 -24.43 21.23
N ILE A 230 26.96 -24.63 20.17
CA ILE A 230 26.35 -25.95 19.88
C ILE A 230 27.46 -27.00 19.64
N ASN A 231 28.59 -26.60 19.06
CA ASN A 231 29.70 -27.50 18.74
C ASN A 231 30.65 -27.77 19.91
N GLN A 232 30.61 -26.99 21.00
CA GLN A 232 31.47 -27.19 22.17
C GLN A 232 30.70 -27.90 23.30
N SER A 233 31.04 -29.16 23.57
CA SER A 233 30.43 -30.01 24.59
C SER A 233 30.76 -29.62 26.05
N GLY A 234 31.33 -28.44 26.31
CA GLY A 234 32.12 -28.17 27.52
C GLY A 234 31.43 -27.50 28.71
N THR A 235 30.55 -26.50 28.54
CA THR A 235 29.93 -25.81 29.71
C THR A 235 28.56 -25.21 29.40
N MET A 236 27.49 -25.82 29.91
CA MET A 236 26.09 -25.49 29.62
C MET A 236 25.60 -24.11 30.14
N ILE A 237 26.29 -23.44 31.06
CA ILE A 237 25.77 -22.23 31.71
C ILE A 237 26.13 -20.96 30.93
N GLN A 238 27.38 -20.83 30.49
CA GLN A 238 27.82 -19.66 29.70
C GLN A 238 27.12 -19.61 28.33
N SER A 239 26.81 -20.78 27.75
CA SER A 239 26.06 -20.85 26.50
C SER A 239 24.61 -20.38 26.61
N LYS A 240 23.95 -20.67 27.73
CA LYS A 240 22.56 -20.24 27.97
C LYS A 240 22.43 -18.72 28.11
N ILE A 241 23.33 -18.07 28.85
CA ILE A 241 23.28 -16.60 29.06
C ILE A 241 23.45 -15.87 27.72
N LEU A 242 24.42 -16.30 26.92
CA LEU A 242 24.71 -15.65 25.65
C LEU A 242 23.62 -15.91 24.60
N VAL A 243 23.08 -17.14 24.51
CA VAL A 243 21.91 -17.46 23.66
C VAL A 243 20.67 -16.66 24.11
N PHE A 244 20.49 -16.45 25.42
CA PHE A 244 19.36 -15.67 25.92
C PHE A 244 19.50 -14.17 25.62
N GLY A 245 20.67 -13.56 25.89
CA GLY A 245 20.95 -12.16 25.54
C GLY A 245 20.85 -11.91 24.04
N SER A 246 21.25 -12.90 23.25
CA SER A 246 21.09 -13.01 21.81
C SER A 246 19.63 -12.85 21.36
N LEU A 247 18.76 -13.70 21.88
CA LEU A 247 17.35 -13.73 21.55
C LEU A 247 16.65 -12.44 21.99
N ILE A 248 17.01 -11.89 23.16
CA ILE A 248 16.48 -10.60 23.62
C ILE A 248 16.87 -9.47 22.66
N THR A 249 18.15 -9.39 22.29
CA THR A 249 18.64 -8.30 21.43
C THR A 249 18.00 -8.36 20.05
N SER A 250 17.96 -9.56 19.45
CA SER A 250 17.31 -9.79 18.16
C SER A 250 15.80 -9.53 18.24
N GLY A 251 15.15 -9.98 19.31
CA GLY A 251 13.73 -9.74 19.57
C GLY A 251 13.41 -8.25 19.69
N PHE A 252 14.22 -7.48 20.44
CA PHE A 252 14.03 -6.05 20.60
C PHE A 252 14.16 -5.29 19.26
N LEU A 253 15.19 -5.60 18.47
CA LEU A 253 15.40 -4.98 17.15
C LEU A 253 14.26 -5.33 16.18
N LEU A 254 13.79 -6.58 16.22
CA LEU A 254 12.65 -7.04 15.44
C LEU A 254 11.37 -6.28 15.85
N THR A 255 11.08 -6.21 17.15
CA THR A 255 9.94 -5.45 17.68
C THR A 255 10.00 -3.99 17.26
N PHE A 256 11.17 -3.35 17.36
CA PHE A 256 11.33 -1.96 16.95
C PHE A 256 11.02 -1.77 15.45
N THR A 257 11.56 -2.64 14.60
CA THR A 257 11.30 -2.63 13.15
C THR A 257 9.80 -2.82 12.85
N PHE A 258 9.14 -3.73 13.58
CA PHE A 258 7.71 -3.97 13.48
C PHE A 258 6.83 -2.83 14.00
N LEU A 259 7.31 -1.99 14.92
CA LEU A 259 6.55 -0.85 15.45
C LEU A 259 6.66 0.40 14.58
N VAL A 260 7.81 0.60 13.92
CA VAL A 260 8.03 1.76 13.04
C VAL A 260 7.01 1.78 11.90
N ILE A 261 6.77 0.66 11.23
CA ILE A 261 5.85 0.57 10.09
C ILE A 261 4.40 0.96 10.46
N PRO A 262 3.77 0.38 11.51
CA PRO A 262 2.43 0.77 11.97
C PRO A 262 2.32 2.24 12.35
N VAL A 263 3.33 2.82 13.00
CA VAL A 263 3.32 4.25 13.35
C VAL A 263 3.22 5.10 12.09
N PHE A 264 4.04 4.82 11.07
CA PHE A 264 3.95 5.52 9.78
C PHE A 264 2.63 5.26 9.06
N ALA A 265 2.12 4.02 9.11
CA ALA A 265 0.83 3.66 8.54
C ALA A 265 -0.33 4.49 9.13
N VAL A 266 -0.31 4.76 10.45
CA VAL A 266 -1.31 5.61 11.10
C VAL A 266 -1.23 7.04 10.56
N PHE A 267 -0.03 7.63 10.47
CA PHE A 267 0.13 8.98 9.92
C PHE A 267 -0.34 9.08 8.47
N VAL A 268 0.00 8.10 7.64
CA VAL A 268 -0.45 8.02 6.23
C VAL A 268 -1.97 7.91 6.14
N THR A 269 -2.59 7.05 6.96
CA THR A 269 -4.05 6.90 6.98
C THR A 269 -4.73 8.20 7.38
N ILE A 270 -4.20 8.90 8.40
CA ILE A 270 -4.71 10.22 8.80
C ILE A 270 -4.57 11.23 7.66
N ALA A 271 -3.44 11.24 6.94
CA ALA A 271 -3.20 12.10 5.79
C ALA A 271 -4.25 11.88 4.70
N VAL A 272 -4.43 10.62 4.29
CA VAL A 272 -5.40 10.19 3.28
C VAL A 272 -6.82 10.62 3.66
N ILE A 273 -7.25 10.33 4.89
CA ILE A 273 -8.60 10.69 5.36
C ILE A 273 -8.79 12.21 5.38
N ARG A 274 -7.82 12.98 5.88
CA ARG A 274 -7.92 14.45 5.96
C ARG A 274 -7.97 15.07 4.57
N ILE A 275 -7.09 14.65 3.67
CA ILE A 275 -7.05 15.13 2.28
C ILE A 275 -8.37 14.82 1.56
N LEU A 276 -8.89 13.59 1.67
CA LEU A 276 -10.17 13.23 1.05
C LEU A 276 -11.34 14.06 1.61
N LYS A 277 -11.30 14.40 2.91
CA LYS A 277 -12.27 15.28 3.59
C LYS A 277 -12.03 16.78 3.36
N ASN A 278 -11.14 17.15 2.42
CA ASN A 278 -10.81 18.56 2.14
C ASN A 278 -10.25 19.31 3.36
N LYS A 279 -9.60 18.60 4.29
CA LYS A 279 -8.93 19.19 5.45
C LYS A 279 -7.43 19.27 5.17
N PRO A 280 -6.75 20.37 5.53
CA PRO A 280 -5.31 20.47 5.37
C PRO A 280 -4.62 19.36 6.19
N TYR A 281 -3.54 18.83 5.63
CA TYR A 281 -2.67 17.89 6.31
C TYR A 281 -1.22 18.25 6.02
N ASP A 282 -0.46 18.43 7.09
CA ASP A 282 0.97 18.71 7.04
C ASP A 282 1.69 17.70 7.93
N TYR A 283 2.69 17.01 7.40
CA TYR A 283 3.62 16.28 8.27
C TYR A 283 4.34 17.29 9.18
N PRO A 284 4.42 17.06 10.51
CA PRO A 284 4.79 18.10 11.48
C PRO A 284 6.06 18.89 11.17
N ILE A 285 7.09 18.22 10.65
CA ILE A 285 8.39 18.81 10.30
C ILE A 285 8.51 19.05 8.80
N ILE A 286 8.30 17.99 8.01
CA ILE A 286 8.53 18.01 6.55
C ILE A 286 7.54 18.93 5.82
N GLY A 287 6.27 18.92 6.21
CA GLY A 287 5.25 19.76 5.59
C GLY A 287 5.56 21.24 5.75
N LYS A 288 5.96 21.67 6.94
CA LYS A 288 6.34 23.07 7.22
C LYS A 288 7.55 23.52 6.39
N LYS A 289 8.58 22.66 6.27
CA LYS A 289 9.79 22.96 5.46
C LYS A 289 9.45 23.12 3.97
N ILE A 290 8.70 22.18 3.41
CA ILE A 290 8.30 22.22 1.99
C ILE A 290 7.42 23.45 1.71
N LYS A 291 6.45 23.73 2.58
CA LYS A 291 5.56 24.90 2.44
C LYS A 291 6.34 26.22 2.41
N LYS A 292 7.34 26.36 3.29
CA LYS A 292 8.25 27.52 3.31
C LYS A 292 9.07 27.62 2.02
N GLN A 293 9.64 26.52 1.53
CA GLN A 293 10.45 26.51 0.31
C GLN A 293 9.65 26.86 -0.95
N MET A 294 8.42 26.36 -1.04
CA MET A 294 7.54 26.63 -2.17
C MET A 294 6.90 28.02 -2.11
N LYS A 295 7.20 28.85 -1.09
CA LYS A 295 6.58 30.17 -0.85
C LYS A 295 5.04 30.13 -0.88
N LEU A 296 4.48 29.01 -0.45
CA LEU A 296 3.04 28.79 -0.52
C LEU A 296 2.35 29.59 0.58
N ALA A 297 1.65 30.66 0.20
CA ALA A 297 0.53 31.15 0.99
C ALA A 297 -0.43 29.97 1.24
N LEU A 298 -1.11 29.94 2.40
CA LEU A 298 -2.00 28.85 2.83
C LEU A 298 -2.69 28.17 1.63
N VAL A 299 -2.17 27.02 1.17
CA VAL A 299 -2.70 26.35 -0.02
C VAL A 299 -4.07 25.81 0.35
N SER A 300 -5.08 26.65 0.17
CA SER A 300 -6.44 26.17 0.13
C SER A 300 -6.56 25.31 -1.13
N PRO A 301 -7.24 24.16 -1.06
CA PRO A 301 -7.62 23.40 -2.26
C PRO A 301 -8.53 24.21 -3.21
N VAL A 302 -8.91 25.43 -2.81
CA VAL A 302 -9.68 26.42 -3.55
C VAL A 302 -8.75 27.56 -3.99
N GLU A 303 -7.92 27.32 -5.01
CA GLU A 303 -7.63 28.43 -5.92
C GLU A 303 -8.84 28.48 -6.87
N PRO A 304 -9.56 29.61 -6.98
CA PRO A 304 -10.55 29.78 -8.03
C PRO A 304 -9.84 29.61 -9.37
N ALA A 305 -10.45 28.83 -10.26
CA ALA A 305 -9.98 28.64 -11.63
C ALA A 305 -10.00 29.96 -12.41
#